data_AF-A0A0P4US35-F1
#
_entry.id   AF-A0A0P4US35-F1
#
_cell.length_a   1.000
_cell.length_b   1.000
_cell.length_c   1.000
_cell.angle_alpha   90.00
_cell.angle_beta   90.00
_cell.angle_gamma   90.00
#
_symmetry.space_group_name_H-M   'P 1'
#
loop_
_entity.id
_entity.type
_entity.pdbx_description
1 polymer ?
#
loop_
_entity_poly.entity_id
_entity_poly.type
_entity_poly.pdbx_seq_one_letter_code
_entity_poly.pdbx_strand_id
1 'polypeptide(L)'
;MSEPATAPLTGKALLQKVKELSHLPRRETAKRCGYYTVTKNNQTRVNLTEFYDALLVAKGLPLDPEGTKDGRGREPTYRVSVHQNGQIVIGAAYTKAMGLKPGDEFEIKLGYKHIHLVQLSGDKASKNGAVEVEENE
;
A
#
# COMPACT_ATOMS: atom_id res chain seq x y z
N MET A 1 -24.85 30.27 -0.83
CA MET A 1 -24.47 29.09 -1.64
C MET A 1 -22.97 28.87 -1.48
N SER A 2 -22.52 27.82 -0.78
CA SER A 2 -21.07 27.53 -0.63
C SER A 2 -20.66 26.52 -1.68
N GLU A 3 -19.84 26.93 -2.63
CA GLU A 3 -19.23 26.05 -3.63
C GLU A 3 -18.38 24.96 -2.95
N PRO A 4 -18.34 23.73 -3.52
CA PRO A 4 -17.45 22.69 -3.04
C PRO A 4 -16.00 23.08 -3.34
N ALA A 5 -15.14 23.07 -2.32
CA ALA A 5 -13.72 23.34 -2.52
C ALA A 5 -13.10 22.24 -3.40
N THR A 6 -12.43 22.63 -4.48
CA THR A 6 -11.72 21.71 -5.39
C THR A 6 -10.47 21.10 -4.75
N ALA A 7 -9.92 21.74 -3.72
CA ALA A 7 -8.77 21.27 -2.95
C ALA A 7 -9.15 20.97 -1.48
N PRO A 8 -8.58 19.92 -0.87
CA PRO A 8 -8.87 19.55 0.52
C PRO A 8 -8.35 20.63 1.48
N LEU A 9 -9.24 21.15 2.33
CA LEU A 9 -8.88 22.11 3.36
C LEU A 9 -8.16 21.40 4.51
N THR A 10 -7.05 21.96 5.01
CA THR A 10 -6.27 21.37 6.11
C THR A 10 -6.07 22.35 7.26
N GLY A 11 -5.69 21.85 8.45
CA GLY A 11 -5.35 22.67 9.61
C GLY A 11 -6.48 23.59 10.10
N LYS A 12 -6.15 24.85 10.39
CA LYS A 12 -7.09 25.84 10.95
C LYS A 12 -8.26 26.14 10.00
N ALA A 13 -8.02 26.15 8.68
CA ALA A 13 -9.05 26.41 7.68
C ALA A 13 -10.12 25.30 7.66
N LEU A 14 -9.70 24.04 7.85
CA LEU A 14 -10.62 22.91 8.00
C LEU A 14 -11.50 23.07 9.24
N LEU A 15 -10.92 23.42 10.39
CA LEU A 15 -11.67 23.58 11.64
C LEU A 15 -12.71 24.70 11.55
N GLN A 16 -12.38 25.81 10.90
CA GLN A 16 -13.30 26.92 10.71
C GLN A 16 -14.48 26.52 9.83
N LYS A 17 -14.22 25.93 8.65
CA LYS A 17 -15.28 25.44 7.76
C LYS A 17 -16.14 24.34 8.40
N VAL A 18 -15.55 23.45 9.19
CA VAL A 18 -16.32 22.39 9.88
C VAL A 18 -17.22 22.97 10.96
N LYS A 19 -16.81 24.06 11.64
CA LYS A 19 -17.70 24.79 12.56
C LYS A 19 -18.86 25.46 11.83
N GLU A 20 -18.59 26.13 10.71
CA GLU A 20 -19.63 26.74 9.85
C GLU A 20 -20.63 25.71 9.30
N LEU A 21 -20.14 24.51 8.96
CA LEU A 21 -20.91 23.41 8.37
C LEU A 21 -21.37 22.38 9.42
N SER A 22 -21.38 22.73 10.70
CA SER A 22 -21.76 21.82 11.81
C SER A 22 -23.24 21.41 11.78
N HIS A 23 -24.08 22.16 11.08
CA HIS A 23 -25.49 21.87 10.84
C HIS A 23 -25.73 20.75 9.81
N LEU A 24 -24.70 20.34 9.07
CA LEU A 24 -24.80 19.37 7.97
C LEU A 24 -24.29 18.00 8.40
N PRO A 25 -24.74 16.92 7.75
CA PRO A 25 -24.19 15.60 7.98
C PRO A 25 -22.71 15.55 7.61
N ARG A 26 -21.92 14.82 8.39
CA ARG A 26 -20.45 14.72 8.24
C ARG A 26 -19.99 14.40 6.82
N ARG A 27 -20.77 13.61 6.08
CA ARG A 27 -20.49 13.24 4.68
C ARG A 27 -20.59 14.42 3.72
N GLU A 28 -21.54 15.33 3.93
CA GLU A 28 -21.66 16.56 3.13
C GLU A 28 -20.61 17.58 3.52
N THR A 29 -20.33 17.72 4.82
CA THR A 29 -19.25 18.58 5.32
C THR A 29 -17.91 18.18 4.72
N ALA A 30 -17.57 16.88 4.73
CA ALA A 30 -16.36 16.35 4.10
C ALA A 30 -16.29 16.66 2.59
N LYS A 31 -17.42 16.51 1.87
CA LYS A 31 -17.51 16.86 0.44
C LYS A 31 -17.25 18.35 0.20
N ARG A 32 -17.84 19.24 1.03
CA ARG A 32 -17.63 20.70 0.93
C ARG A 32 -16.23 21.14 1.34
N CYS A 33 -15.57 20.37 2.21
CA CYS A 33 -14.19 20.56 2.63
C CYS A 33 -13.15 20.01 1.62
N GLY A 34 -13.59 19.44 0.49
CA GLY A 34 -12.70 18.94 -0.57
C GLY A 34 -12.25 17.49 -0.43
N TYR A 35 -12.84 16.71 0.50
CA TYR A 35 -12.50 15.30 0.72
C TYR A 35 -13.39 14.38 -0.12
N TYR A 36 -13.28 14.51 -1.44
CA TYR A 36 -13.97 13.63 -2.37
C TYR A 36 -13.11 13.32 -3.60
N THR A 37 -13.37 12.18 -4.22
CA THR A 37 -12.80 11.79 -5.50
C THR A 37 -13.91 11.59 -6.52
N VAL A 38 -13.70 12.13 -7.72
CA VAL A 38 -14.58 11.90 -8.87
C VAL A 38 -13.99 10.75 -9.66
N THR A 39 -14.73 9.66 -9.78
CA THR A 39 -14.30 8.52 -10.60
C THR A 39 -14.57 8.81 -12.08
N LYS A 40 -13.95 8.03 -12.98
CA LYS A 40 -14.14 8.15 -14.45
C LYS A 40 -15.61 8.08 -14.89
N ASN A 41 -16.47 7.45 -14.10
CA ASN A 41 -17.92 7.34 -14.35
C ASN A 41 -18.71 8.53 -13.77
N ASN A 42 -18.05 9.66 -13.48
CA ASN A 42 -18.62 10.85 -12.85
C ASN A 42 -19.29 10.61 -11.48
N GLN A 43 -19.02 9.47 -10.83
CA GLN A 43 -19.52 9.19 -9.49
C GLN A 43 -18.61 9.85 -8.45
N THR A 44 -19.20 10.66 -7.58
CA THR A 44 -18.51 11.29 -6.44
C THR A 44 -18.44 10.31 -5.27
N ARG A 45 -17.22 9.98 -4.84
CA ARG A 45 -16.96 9.20 -3.62
C ARG A 45 -16.32 10.09 -2.57
N VAL A 46 -16.96 10.19 -1.40
CA VAL A 46 -16.44 10.98 -0.27
C VAL A 46 -15.40 10.15 0.48
N ASN A 47 -14.22 10.73 0.75
CA ASN A 47 -13.17 10.08 1.53
C ASN A 47 -13.27 10.51 3.00
N LEU A 48 -14.09 9.80 3.78
CA LEU A 48 -14.30 10.11 5.20
C LEU A 48 -13.04 9.86 6.04
N THR A 49 -12.24 8.85 5.70
CA THR A 49 -11.01 8.53 6.43
C THR A 49 -10.04 9.71 6.40
N GLU A 50 -9.73 10.19 5.20
CA GLU A 50 -8.81 11.33 5.00
C GLU A 50 -9.34 12.63 5.64
N PHE A 51 -10.66 12.82 5.66
CA PHE A 51 -11.29 13.94 6.37
C PHE A 51 -11.08 13.87 7.89
N TYR A 52 -11.25 12.68 8.48
CA TYR A 52 -11.02 12.49 9.91
C TYR A 52 -9.54 12.62 10.26
N ASP A 53 -8.65 12.08 9.44
CA ASP A 53 -7.21 12.21 9.65
C ASP A 53 -6.80 13.68 9.65
N ALA A 54 -7.27 14.46 8.68
CA ALA A 54 -7.00 15.88 8.64
C ALA A 54 -7.61 16.67 9.82
N LEU A 55 -8.76 16.24 10.35
CA LEU A 55 -9.35 16.81 11.57
C LEU A 55 -8.51 16.50 12.82
N LEU A 56 -7.97 15.28 12.93
CA LEU A 56 -7.09 14.88 14.03
C LEU A 56 -5.78 15.66 13.98
N VAL A 57 -5.16 15.76 12.80
CA VAL A 57 -3.97 16.59 12.57
C VAL A 57 -4.24 18.05 12.89
N ALA A 58 -5.39 18.60 12.45
CA ALA A 58 -5.75 19.98 12.74
C ALA A 58 -5.97 20.26 14.24
N LYS A 59 -6.33 19.24 15.02
CA LYS A 59 -6.43 19.30 16.49
C LYS A 59 -5.10 19.11 17.21
N GLY A 60 -4.00 18.89 16.48
CA GLY A 60 -2.67 18.71 17.04
C GLY A 60 -2.36 17.27 17.46
N LEU A 61 -3.14 16.28 17.03
CA LEU A 61 -2.72 14.89 17.16
C LEU A 61 -1.73 14.57 16.04
N PRO A 62 -0.48 14.18 16.34
CA PRO A 62 0.45 13.73 15.32
C PRO A 62 -0.08 12.42 14.75
N LEU A 63 -0.63 12.49 13.54
CA LEU A 63 -0.77 11.32 12.69
C LEU A 63 0.50 11.26 11.87
N ASP A 64 1.18 10.13 11.94
CA ASP A 64 2.41 9.90 11.21
C ASP A 64 2.14 10.06 9.71
N PRO A 65 2.63 11.12 9.04
CA PRO A 65 2.40 11.32 7.61
C PRO A 65 3.16 10.27 6.77
N GLU A 66 4.12 9.58 7.39
CA GLU A 66 4.86 8.43 6.86
C GLU A 66 4.09 7.12 6.94
N GLY A 67 2.83 7.13 7.43
CA GLY A 67 1.84 6.13 7.05
C GLY A 67 1.54 6.27 5.57
N THR A 68 2.50 5.86 4.73
CA THR A 68 2.55 5.97 3.29
C THR A 68 1.14 5.89 2.71
N LYS A 69 0.70 7.00 2.11
CA LYS A 69 -0.40 7.03 1.12
C LYS A 69 -0.04 6.22 -0.15
N ASP A 70 0.95 5.33 -0.10
CA ASP A 70 1.26 4.37 -1.14
C ASP A 70 0.32 3.17 -1.03
N GLY A 71 -0.85 3.34 -1.62
CA GLY A 71 -1.52 2.26 -2.36
C GLY A 71 -1.73 0.94 -1.63
N ARG A 72 -2.64 0.91 -0.64
CA ARG A 72 -3.52 -0.23 -0.32
C ARG A 72 -2.90 -1.63 -0.55
N GLY A 73 -1.74 -1.89 0.03
CA GLY A 73 -1.21 -3.24 0.14
C GLY A 73 -1.66 -3.85 1.45
N ARG A 74 -2.18 -5.08 1.44
CA ARG A 74 -2.09 -5.91 2.64
C ARG A 74 -0.62 -6.21 2.86
N GLU A 75 -0.18 -6.19 4.12
CA GLU A 75 1.15 -6.69 4.45
C GLU A 75 1.30 -8.12 3.89
N PRO A 76 2.47 -8.47 3.34
CA PRO A 76 2.70 -9.83 2.87
C PRO A 76 2.56 -10.78 4.05
N THR A 77 1.59 -11.68 3.99
CA THR A 77 1.34 -12.67 5.03
C THR A 77 2.34 -13.83 5.00
N TYR A 78 3.28 -13.82 4.04
CA TYR A 78 4.25 -14.88 3.74
C TYR A 78 3.61 -16.26 3.56
N ARG A 79 2.34 -16.29 3.16
CA ARG A 79 1.56 -17.51 2.93
C ARG A 79 0.80 -17.38 1.61
N VAL A 80 0.80 -18.46 0.84
CA VAL A 80 0.06 -18.60 -0.41
C VAL A 80 -0.66 -19.95 -0.41
N SER A 81 -1.87 -19.97 -0.94
CA SER A 81 -2.65 -21.20 -1.14
C SER A 81 -2.64 -21.58 -2.60
N VAL A 82 -2.71 -22.89 -2.89
CA VAL A 82 -2.90 -23.38 -4.25
C VAL A 82 -4.27 -22.92 -4.76
N HIS A 83 -4.29 -22.28 -5.92
CA HIS A 83 -5.51 -21.83 -6.56
C HIS A 83 -6.32 -23.02 -7.12
N GLN A 84 -7.60 -22.81 -7.46
CA GLN A 84 -8.45 -23.88 -8.03
C GLN A 84 -7.89 -24.47 -9.33
N ASN A 85 -7.06 -23.74 -10.05
CA ASN A 85 -6.38 -24.17 -11.27
C ASN A 85 -5.07 -24.95 -11.00
N GLY A 86 -4.72 -25.20 -9.73
CA GLY A 86 -3.50 -25.92 -9.34
C GLY A 86 -2.22 -25.06 -9.32
N GLN A 87 -2.31 -23.74 -9.54
CA GLN A 87 -1.14 -22.86 -9.56
C GLN A 87 -0.85 -22.21 -8.20
N ILE A 88 0.43 -21.90 -7.97
CA ILE A 88 0.90 -21.06 -6.87
C ILE A 88 1.41 -19.76 -7.48
N VAL A 89 0.84 -18.62 -7.09
CA VAL A 89 1.22 -17.31 -7.61
C VAL A 89 2.00 -16.54 -6.55
N ILE A 90 3.21 -16.10 -6.91
CA ILE A 90 4.01 -15.22 -6.05
C ILE A 90 3.56 -13.78 -6.29
N GLY A 91 3.05 -13.14 -5.24
CA GLY A 91 2.59 -11.75 -5.30
C GLY A 91 3.74 -10.74 -5.51
N ALA A 92 3.41 -9.59 -6.08
CA ALA A 92 4.38 -8.54 -6.42
C ALA A 92 5.17 -7.99 -5.22
N ALA A 93 4.64 -8.10 -3.99
CA ALA A 93 5.35 -7.69 -2.79
C ALA A 93 6.65 -8.48 -2.60
N TYR A 94 6.63 -9.79 -2.86
CA TYR A 94 7.80 -10.66 -2.70
C TYR A 94 8.82 -10.45 -3.83
N THR A 95 8.35 -10.33 -5.08
CA THR A 95 9.25 -10.10 -6.21
C THR A 95 9.94 -8.73 -6.14
N LYS A 96 9.23 -7.69 -5.68
CA LYS A 96 9.82 -6.37 -5.41
C LYS A 96 10.81 -6.40 -4.25
N ALA A 97 10.50 -7.10 -3.16
CA ALA A 97 11.41 -7.24 -2.02
C ALA A 97 12.71 -7.96 -2.41
N MET A 98 12.63 -8.91 -3.36
CA MET A 98 13.80 -9.57 -3.95
C MET A 98 14.45 -8.79 -5.11
N GLY A 99 13.92 -7.61 -5.49
CA GLY A 99 14.48 -6.77 -6.54
C GLY A 99 14.36 -7.36 -7.96
N LEU A 100 13.45 -8.31 -8.17
CA LEU A 100 13.28 -9.00 -9.45
C LEU A 100 12.68 -8.09 -10.51
N LYS A 101 13.14 -8.27 -11.76
CA LYS A 101 12.71 -7.50 -12.92
C LYS A 101 11.92 -8.40 -13.89
N PRO A 102 11.02 -7.81 -14.70
CA PRO A 102 10.43 -8.54 -15.81
C PRO A 102 11.52 -9.08 -16.74
N GLY A 103 11.50 -10.38 -17.00
CA GLY A 103 12.53 -11.07 -17.80
C GLY A 103 13.50 -11.92 -16.97
N ASP A 104 13.46 -11.84 -15.64
CA ASP A 104 14.23 -12.77 -14.80
C ASP A 104 13.63 -14.18 -14.88
N GLU A 105 14.48 -15.16 -15.18
CA GLU A 105 14.10 -16.57 -15.31
C GLU A 105 14.57 -17.37 -14.10
N PHE A 106 13.85 -18.46 -13.80
CA PHE A 106 14.13 -19.34 -12.68
C PHE A 106 14.05 -20.80 -13.11
N GLU A 107 15.05 -21.58 -12.72
CA GLU A 107 15.01 -23.04 -12.77
C GLU A 107 14.19 -23.56 -11.58
N ILE A 108 13.24 -24.46 -11.87
CA ILE A 108 12.40 -25.08 -10.85
C ILE A 108 13.01 -26.43 -10.49
N LYS A 109 13.50 -26.56 -9.25
CA LYS A 109 13.95 -27.84 -8.69
C LYS A 109 12.93 -28.35 -7.69
N LEU A 110 12.49 -29.58 -7.89
CA LEU A 110 11.57 -30.27 -6.99
C LEU A 110 12.37 -31.04 -5.95
N GLY A 111 12.07 -30.84 -4.68
CA GLY A 111 12.55 -31.68 -3.59
C GLY A 111 11.41 -32.27 -2.76
N TYR A 112 11.73 -32.96 -1.68
CA TYR A 112 10.71 -33.60 -0.85
C TYR A 112 9.88 -32.56 -0.08
N LYS A 113 8.64 -32.34 -0.54
CA LYS A 113 7.68 -31.33 0.00
C LYS A 113 8.12 -29.87 -0.13
N HIS A 114 9.10 -29.56 -0.98
CA HIS A 114 9.54 -28.19 -1.24
C HIS A 114 9.86 -27.97 -2.71
N ILE A 115 9.67 -26.72 -3.18
CA ILE A 115 10.02 -26.27 -4.52
C ILE A 115 11.11 -25.22 -4.36
N HIS A 116 12.26 -25.45 -4.97
CA HIS A 116 13.33 -24.48 -5.05
C HIS A 116 13.25 -23.74 -6.38
N LEU A 117 13.23 -22.41 -6.31
CA LEU A 117 13.39 -21.54 -7.46
C LEU A 117 14.83 -21.03 -7.45
N VAL A 118 15.61 -21.44 -8.44
CA VAL A 118 17.00 -20.99 -8.59
C VAL A 118 17.03 -19.99 -9.73
N GLN A 119 17.42 -18.75 -9.46
CA GLN A 119 17.49 -17.74 -10.52
C GLN A 119 18.52 -18.15 -11.56
N LEU A 120 18.11 -18.23 -12.81
CA LEU A 120 18.99 -18.46 -13.93
C LEU A 120 19.65 -17.12 -14.28
N SER A 121 20.64 -16.73 -13.48
CA SER A 121 21.49 -15.60 -13.84
C SER A 121 22.22 -15.94 -15.13
N GLY A 122 22.07 -15.12 -16.17
CA GLY A 122 22.99 -15.11 -17.29
C GLY A 122 24.38 -14.68 -16.80
N ASP A 123 25.14 -15.63 -16.28
CA ASP A 123 26.60 -15.66 -16.09
C ASP A 123 27.37 -14.33 -15.95
N LYS A 124 26.91 -13.43 -15.06
CA LYS A 124 27.64 -12.22 -14.66
C LYS A 124 27.45 -11.95 -13.17
N ALA A 125 28.22 -12.68 -12.38
CA ALA A 125 28.89 -12.30 -11.12
C ALA A 125 28.12 -11.45 -10.07
N SER A 126 27.92 -12.03 -8.88
CA SER A 126 28.60 -11.53 -7.68
C SER A 126 28.64 -12.61 -6.59
N LYS A 127 29.86 -12.88 -6.12
CA LYS A 127 30.17 -13.56 -4.85
C LYS A 127 29.36 -12.93 -3.71
N ASN A 128 28.86 -13.76 -2.79
CA ASN A 128 28.77 -13.58 -1.32
C ASN A 128 27.80 -14.65 -0.78
N GLY A 129 28.14 -15.57 0.13
CA GLY A 129 29.36 -15.70 0.92
C GLY A 129 29.61 -17.14 1.33
N ALA A 130 30.89 -17.40 1.58
CA ALA A 130 31.37 -18.56 2.30
C ALA A 130 30.83 -18.52 3.74
N VAL A 131 30.33 -19.66 4.21
CA VAL A 131 30.68 -20.16 5.54
C VAL A 131 30.82 -21.68 5.41
N GLU A 132 32.07 -22.12 5.30
CA GLU A 132 32.47 -23.47 5.73
C GLU A 132 32.33 -23.51 7.25
N VAL A 133 31.66 -24.54 7.77
CA VAL A 133 31.86 -24.98 9.15
C VAL A 133 32.25 -26.44 9.09
N GLU A 134 33.56 -26.67 9.00
CA GLU A 134 34.20 -27.83 9.61
C GLU A 134 34.50 -27.49 11.08
N GLU A 135 34.16 -28.40 11.99
CA GLU A 135 34.86 -28.77 13.25
C GLU A 135 33.90 -29.68 14.04
N ASN A 136 34.12 -31.01 14.02
CA ASN A 136 34.93 -31.79 14.95
C ASN A 136 34.31 -31.94 16.35
N GLU A 137 33.72 -33.10 16.63
CA GLU A 137 34.19 -34.09 17.63
C GLU A 137 33.55 -35.46 17.38
#